data_AF-A0A9E4PUH5-F1
#
_entry.id   AF-A0A9E4PUH5-F1
#
_cell.length_a   1.000
_cell.length_b   1.000
_cell.length_c   1.000
_cell.angle_alpha   90.00
_cell.angle_beta   90.00
_cell.angle_gamma   90.00
#
_symmetry.space_group_name_H-M   'P 1'
#
loop_
_entity.id
_entity.type
_entity.pdbx_description
1 polymer ?
#
loop_
_entity_poly.entity_id
_entity_poly.type
_entity_poly.pdbx_seq_one_letter_code
_entity_poly.pdbx_strand_id
1 'polypeptide(L)'
;EGQCVGLLDGQLVTAEASPERALRSTLDLAGLNENAIVSIYYGAGRSASDAQQVATELESEFPGIQVDVIEGGQPHHQYLASVE
;
A
#
# COMPACT_ATOMS: atom_id res chain seq x y z
N GLU A 1 11.83 -14.41 13.33
CA GLU A 1 11.47 -13.87 12.00
C GLU A 1 10.34 -12.88 12.17
N GLY A 2 10.36 -11.77 11.44
CA GLY A 2 9.33 -10.71 11.52
C GLY A 2 8.44 -10.75 10.29
N GLN A 3 7.13 -10.63 10.49
CA GLN A 3 6.15 -10.48 9.42
C GLN A 3 5.69 -9.01 9.35
N CYS A 4 5.42 -8.53 8.15
CA CYS A 4 4.77 -7.24 7.93
C CYS A 4 3.26 -7.44 7.98
N VAL A 5 2.58 -6.70 8.87
CA VAL A 5 1.13 -6.80 9.02
C VAL A 5 0.44 -5.67 8.29
N GLY A 6 -0.67 -5.97 7.65
CA GLY A 6 -1.56 -4.99 7.05
C GLY A 6 -2.78 -4.75 7.93
N LEU A 7 -3.11 -3.46 8.10
CA LEU A 7 -4.28 -3.03 8.86
C LEU A 7 -5.27 -2.35 7.93
N LEU A 8 -6.52 -2.79 7.94
CA LEU A 8 -7.64 -2.15 7.27
C LEU A 8 -8.64 -1.71 8.35
N ASP A 9 -8.97 -0.43 8.42
CA ASP A 9 -9.83 0.14 9.48
C ASP A 9 -9.40 -0.25 10.91
N GLY A 10 -8.09 -0.34 11.14
CA GLY A 10 -7.50 -0.75 12.42
C GLY A 10 -7.57 -2.24 12.73
N GLN A 11 -8.11 -3.06 11.83
CA GLN A 11 -8.15 -4.51 11.95
C GLN A 11 -7.00 -5.15 11.18
N LEU A 12 -6.33 -6.13 11.81
CA LEU A 12 -5.31 -6.92 11.14
C LEU A 12 -5.97 -7.84 10.11
N VAL A 13 -5.62 -7.64 8.85
CA VAL A 13 -6.20 -8.39 7.72
C VAL A 13 -5.16 -9.22 6.97
N THR A 14 -3.87 -8.86 7.04
CA THR A 14 -2.79 -9.58 6.35
C THR A 14 -1.54 -9.69 7.21
N ALA A 15 -0.73 -10.72 6.95
CA ALA A 15 0.60 -10.90 7.53
C ALA A 15 1.52 -11.53 6.48
N GLU A 16 2.44 -10.74 5.95
CA GLU A 16 3.26 -11.09 4.79
C GLU A 16 4.77 -11.00 5.10
N ALA A 17 5.58 -11.55 4.21
CA ALA A 17 7.04 -11.52 4.34
C ALA A 17 7.67 -10.15 4.02
N SER A 18 6.93 -9.26 3.35
CA SER A 18 7.41 -7.92 3.00
C SER A 18 6.29 -6.87 3.09
N PRO A 19 6.63 -5.60 3.35
CA PRO A 19 5.63 -4.55 3.50
C PRO A 19 4.89 -4.23 2.20
N GLU A 20 5.53 -4.40 1.04
CA GLU A 20 4.90 -4.23 -0.29
C GLU A 20 3.82 -5.29 -0.52
N ARG A 21 4.07 -6.53 -0.07
CA ARG A 21 3.08 -7.61 -0.15
C ARG A 21 1.93 -7.34 0.82
N ALA A 22 2.24 -6.97 2.06
CA ALA A 22 1.22 -6.64 3.06
C ALA A 22 0.33 -5.49 2.58
N LEU A 23 0.91 -4.44 1.99
CA LEU A 23 0.18 -3.29 1.45
C LEU A 23 -0.78 -3.72 0.34
N ARG A 24 -0.28 -4.43 -0.68
CA ARG A 24 -1.12 -4.88 -1.80
C ARG A 24 -2.25 -5.81 -1.37
N SER A 25 -1.94 -6.83 -0.57
CA SER A 25 -2.97 -7.73 -0.06
C SER A 25 -4.00 -7.01 0.81
N THR A 26 -3.62 -5.94 1.51
CA THR A 26 -4.57 -5.12 2.28
C THR A 26 -5.47 -4.30 1.37
N LEU A 27 -4.93 -3.74 0.29
CA LEU A 27 -5.69 -2.99 -0.71
C LEU A 27 -6.65 -3.88 -1.51
N ASP A 28 -6.24 -5.11 -1.84
CA ASP A 28 -7.12 -6.11 -2.45
C ASP A 28 -8.33 -6.41 -1.55
N LEU A 29 -8.09 -6.61 -0.25
CA LEU A 29 -9.15 -6.81 0.74
C LEU A 29 -10.01 -5.56 0.99
N ALA A 30 -9.50 -4.36 0.71
CA ALA A 30 -10.26 -3.11 0.81
C ALA A 30 -11.32 -2.98 -0.30
N GLY A 31 -11.25 -3.80 -1.35
CA GLY A 31 -12.24 -3.82 -2.42
C GLY A 31 -12.17 -2.57 -3.30
N LEU A 32 -11.04 -2.35 -3.97
CA LEU A 32 -10.83 -1.21 -4.86
C LEU A 32 -11.84 -1.23 -6.03
N ASN A 33 -12.53 -0.10 -6.23
CA ASN A 33 -13.41 0.10 -7.37
C ASN A 33 -12.61 0.52 -8.61
N GLU A 34 -13.19 0.36 -9.81
CA GLU A 34 -12.57 0.69 -11.11
C GLU A 34 -12.17 2.16 -11.31
N ASN A 35 -12.53 3.06 -10.39
CA ASN A 35 -12.15 4.48 -10.40
C ASN A 35 -11.56 4.94 -9.05
N ALA A 36 -11.13 4.00 -8.21
CA ALA A 36 -10.59 4.33 -6.89
C ALA A 36 -9.29 5.14 -7.02
N ILE A 37 -9.11 6.11 -6.12
CA ILE A 37 -7.86 6.85 -6.01
C ILE A 37 -7.12 6.31 -4.78
N VAL A 38 -5.96 5.73 -5.01
CA VAL A 38 -5.11 5.16 -3.96
C VAL A 38 -3.92 6.08 -3.72
N SER A 39 -3.88 6.74 -2.57
CA SER A 39 -2.72 7.52 -2.15
C SER A 39 -1.79 6.67 -1.29
N ILE A 40 -0.60 6.33 -1.79
CA ILE A 40 0.44 5.60 -1.06
C ILE A 40 1.44 6.57 -0.46
N TYR A 41 1.48 6.61 0.86
CA TYR A 41 2.45 7.34 1.65
C TYR A 41 3.59 6.41 2.05
N TYR A 42 4.79 6.61 1.52
CA TYR A 42 5.96 5.82 1.90
C TYR A 42 6.77 6.53 3.00
N GLY A 43 7.39 5.72 3.87
CA GLY A 43 8.11 6.22 5.03
C GLY A 43 9.32 5.36 5.40
N ALA A 44 9.37 4.94 6.66
CA ALA A 44 10.52 4.33 7.31
C ALA A 44 11.24 3.26 6.44
N GLY A 45 12.42 3.61 5.93
CA GLY A 45 13.29 2.68 5.20
C GLY A 45 12.74 2.22 3.85
N ARG A 46 11.86 2.98 3.21
CA ARG A 46 11.40 2.77 1.83
C ARG A 46 11.75 3.99 0.98
N SER A 47 12.10 3.76 -0.28
CA SER A 47 12.37 4.83 -1.24
C SER A 47 11.15 5.13 -2.10
N ALA A 48 11.17 6.28 -2.77
CA ALA A 48 10.18 6.61 -3.80
C ALA A 48 10.12 5.54 -4.89
N SER A 49 11.25 4.95 -5.27
CA SER A 49 11.31 3.88 -6.27
C SER A 49 10.61 2.61 -5.83
N ASP A 50 10.75 2.21 -4.55
CA ASP A 50 10.03 1.05 -4.01
C ASP A 50 8.51 1.30 -4.06
N ALA A 51 8.08 2.48 -3.63
CA ALA A 51 6.66 2.86 -3.64
C ALA A 51 6.09 2.95 -5.06
N GLN A 52 6.87 3.49 -6.01
CA GLN A 52 6.47 3.58 -7.40
C GLN A 52 6.32 2.19 -8.05
N GLN A 53 7.18 1.24 -7.70
CA GLN A 53 7.05 -0.13 -8.16
C GLN A 53 5.73 -0.75 -7.68
N VAL A 54 5.37 -0.56 -6.41
CA VAL A 54 4.08 -1.02 -5.88
C VAL A 54 2.91 -0.34 -6.59
N ALA A 55 3.00 0.96 -6.86
CA ALA A 55 1.98 1.69 -7.60
C ALA A 55 1.74 1.11 -9.00
N THR A 56 2.81 0.88 -9.77
CA THR A 56 2.70 0.27 -11.10
C THR A 56 2.11 -1.14 -11.06
N GLU A 57 2.44 -1.93 -10.04
CA GLU A 57 1.86 -3.26 -9.86
C GLU A 57 0.36 -3.19 -9.56
N LEU A 58 -0.07 -2.25 -8.71
CA LEU A 58 -1.48 -2.02 -8.37
C LEU A 58 -2.28 -1.56 -9.59
N GLU A 59 -1.78 -0.59 -10.37
CA GLU A 59 -2.44 -0.13 -11.59
C GLU A 59 -2.57 -1.25 -12.65
N SER A 60 -1.63 -2.20 -12.65
CA SER A 60 -1.71 -3.39 -13.52
C SER A 60 -2.71 -4.43 -13.03
N GLU A 61 -2.92 -4.55 -11.71
CA GLU A 61 -3.81 -5.54 -11.09
C GLU A 61 -5.27 -5.06 -11.07
N PHE A 62 -5.46 -3.75 -10.85
CA PHE A 62 -6.75 -3.08 -10.78
C PHE A 62 -6.88 -2.06 -11.91
N PRO A 63 -7.29 -2.47 -13.12
CA PRO A 63 -7.41 -1.54 -14.24
C PRO A 63 -8.42 -0.43 -13.94
N GLY A 64 -7.98 0.82 -14.07
CA GLY A 64 -8.82 2.02 -13.92
C GLY A 64 -8.60 2.81 -12.62
N ILE A 65 -7.91 2.23 -11.62
CA ILE A 65 -7.51 2.98 -10.43
C ILE A 65 -6.43 4.01 -10.77
N GLN A 66 -6.35 5.07 -9.99
CA GLN A 66 -5.23 6.01 -9.99
C GLN A 66 -4.40 5.78 -8.73
N VAL A 67 -3.08 5.69 -8.84
CA VAL A 67 -2.20 5.56 -7.68
C VAL A 67 -1.26 6.76 -7.57
N ASP A 68 -1.39 7.50 -6.48
CA ASP A 68 -0.53 8.64 -6.16
C ASP A 68 0.52 8.23 -5.11
N VAL A 69 1.79 8.49 -5.40
CA VAL A 69 2.91 8.18 -4.49
C VAL A 69 3.39 9.45 -3.81
N ILE A 70 3.32 9.46 -2.48
CA ILE A 70 3.57 10.64 -1.66
C ILE A 70 4.63 10.30 -0.61
N GLU A 71 5.60 11.20 -0.39
CA GLU A 71 6.52 11.06 0.73
C GLU A 71 5.76 11.32 2.04
N GLY A 72 5.50 10.26 2.80
CA GLY A 72 4.72 10.34 4.04
C GLY A 72 5.51 10.83 5.24
N GLY A 73 6.84 10.73 5.20
CA GLY A 73 7.74 11.16 6.28
C GLY A 73 7.52 10.46 7.62
N GLN A 74 6.69 9.41 7.67
CA GLN A 74 6.32 8.74 8.92
C GLN A 74 7.50 7.89 9.42
N PRO A 75 7.96 8.10 10.67
CA PRO A 75 9.17 7.44 11.18
C PRO A 75 8.97 5.96 11.49
N HIS A 76 7.73 5.50 11.70
CA HIS A 76 7.45 4.14 12.19
C HIS A 76 6.68 3.27 11.18
N HIS A 77 6.02 3.87 10.17
CA HIS A 77 5.26 3.14 9.17
C HIS A 77 6.04 3.10 7.86
N GLN A 78 6.17 1.89 7.30
CA GLN A 78 6.83 1.66 6.00
C GLN A 78 5.95 2.19 4.86
N TYR A 79 4.65 1.89 4.95
CA TYR A 79 3.61 2.40 4.06
C TYR A 79 2.35 2.73 4.85
N LEU A 80 1.63 3.74 4.38
CA LEU A 80 0.25 4.05 4.71
C LEU A 80 -0.48 4.25 3.38
N ALA A 81 -1.71 3.78 3.25
CA ALA A 81 -2.52 4.05 2.07
C ALA A 81 -3.89 4.61 2.45
N SER A 82 -4.38 5.53 1.62
CA SER A 82 -5.76 6.01 1.64
C SER A 82 -6.41 5.60 0.33
N VAL A 83 -7.67 5.17 0.40
CA VAL A 83 -8.49 4.82 -0.76
C VAL A 83 -9.71 5.73 -0.77
N GLU A 84 -9.96 6.38 -1.91
CA GLU A 84 -11.13 7.24 -2.17
C GLU A 84 -11.99 6.69 -3.33
#